data_AF-A0A0A2V6X7-F1
#
_entry.id   AF-A0A0A2V6X7-F1
#
_cell.length_a   1.000
_cell.length_b   1.000
_cell.length_c   1.000
_cell.angle_alpha   90.00
_cell.angle_beta   90.00
_cell.angle_gamma   90.00
#
_symmetry.space_group_name_H-M   'P 1'
#
loop_
_entity.id
_entity.type
_entity.pdbx_description
1 polymer ?
#
loop_
_entity_poly.entity_id
_entity_poly.type
_entity_poly.pdbx_seq_one_letter_code
_entity_poly.pdbx_strand_id
1 'polypeptide(L)' 'MMIKYGLDLVDADGVECYVDSSPDTLAMYEKFGWVKVHEKEFMQLGDFRYVESYCVRLAERKKN' A
#
# COMPACT_ATOMS: atom_id res chain seq x y z
N MET A 1 -8.87 13.16 5.39
CA MET A 1 -7.73 12.54 4.67
C MET A 1 -8.15 11.12 4.28
N MET A 2 -8.28 10.80 2.99
CA MET A 2 -8.96 9.57 2.53
C MET A 2 -8.29 8.26 2.95
N ILE A 3 -6.96 8.20 2.96
CA ILE A 3 -6.20 7.00 3.37
C ILE A 3 -6.60 6.59 4.78
N LYS A 4 -6.55 7.52 5.74
CA LYS A 4 -6.89 7.22 7.13
C LYS A 4 -8.34 6.73 7.28
N TYR A 5 -9.28 7.35 6.58
CA TYR A 5 -10.68 6.91 6.61
C TYR A 5 -10.82 5.47 6.11
N GLY A 6 -10.17 5.13 4.99
CA GLY A 6 -10.16 3.75 4.49
C GLY A 6 -9.53 2.76 5.48
N LEU A 7 -8.43 3.15 6.13
CA LEU A 7 -7.78 2.33 7.15
C LEU A 7 -8.63 2.12 8.39
N ASP A 8 -9.33 3.16 8.85
CA ASP A 8 -10.21 3.05 10.00
C ASP A 8 -11.35 2.04 9.71
N LEU A 9 -11.80 1.89 8.45
CA LEU A 9 -12.75 0.85 8.03
C LEU A 9 -12.11 -0.55 8.01
N VAL A 10 -10.92 -0.68 7.42
CA VAL A 10 -10.15 -1.94 7.38
C VAL A 10 -9.92 -2.47 8.80
N ASP A 11 -9.54 -1.58 9.72
CA ASP A 11 -9.29 -1.92 11.12
C ASP A 11 -10.58 -2.30 11.86
N ALA A 12 -11.71 -1.66 11.54
CA ALA A 12 -13.02 -1.99 12.11
C ALA A 12 -13.52 -3.36 11.65
N ASP A 13 -13.32 -3.70 10.38
CA ASP A 13 -13.77 -4.97 9.80
C ASP A 13 -12.78 -6.12 10.06
N GLY A 14 -11.56 -5.81 10.52
CA GLY A 14 -10.53 -6.81 10.83
C GLY A 14 -9.97 -7.50 9.58
N VAL A 15 -9.92 -6.79 8.45
CA VAL A 15 -9.52 -7.32 7.14
C VAL A 15 -8.11 -6.89 6.74
N GLU A 16 -7.56 -7.53 5.70
CA GLU A 16 -6.33 -7.09 5.03
C GLU A 16 -6.68 -6.16 3.85
N CYS A 17 -5.81 -5.20 3.55
CA CYS A 17 -5.95 -4.34 2.37
C CYS A 17 -4.65 -4.21 1.58
N TYR A 18 -4.79 -3.86 0.30
CA TYR A 18 -3.72 -3.81 -0.68
C TYR A 18 -3.63 -2.45 -1.36
N VAL A 19 -2.43 -2.05 -1.76
CA VAL A 19 -2.20 -0.87 -2.60
C VAL A 19 -1.02 -1.10 -3.53
N ASP A 20 -1.17 -0.65 -4.77
CA ASP A 20 -0.08 -0.55 -5.73
C ASP A 20 0.53 0.85 -5.62
N SER A 21 1.83 0.91 -5.39
CA SER A 21 2.56 2.15 -5.15
C SER A 21 3.66 2.32 -6.17
N SER A 22 3.80 3.55 -6.71
CA SER A 22 5.03 3.93 -7.38
C SER A 22 6.19 4.00 -6.36
N PRO A 23 7.45 3.91 -6.80
CA PRO A 23 8.61 4.07 -5.92
C PRO A 23 8.57 5.40 -5.15
N ASP A 24 8.13 6.48 -5.79
CA ASP A 24 8.08 7.82 -5.20
C ASP A 24 7.06 7.94 -4.05
N THR A 25 6.01 7.12 -4.07
CA THR A 25 4.94 7.15 -3.06
C THR A 25 5.07 6.08 -1.99
N LEU A 26 5.99 5.11 -2.17
CA LEU A 26 6.13 3.96 -1.28
C LEU A 26 6.41 4.38 0.17
N ALA A 27 7.36 5.29 0.36
CA ALA A 27 7.72 5.79 1.68
C ALA A 27 6.57 6.53 2.40
N MET A 28 5.55 6.97 1.67
CA MET A 28 4.33 7.51 2.28
C MET A 28 3.44 6.41 2.82
N TYR A 29 3.18 5.36 2.03
CA TYR A 29 2.34 4.24 2.43
C TYR A 29 2.97 3.43 3.58
N GLU A 30 4.29 3.28 3.60
CA GLU A 30 5.00 2.63 4.71
C GLU A 30 4.75 3.31 6.07
N LYS A 31 4.57 4.65 6.09
CA LYS A 31 4.22 5.39 7.32
C LYS A 31 2.84 5.05 7.87
N PHE A 32 1.98 4.49 7.03
CA PHE A 32 0.65 4.03 7.41
C PHE A 32 0.58 2.50 7.64
N GLY A 33 1.74 1.83 7.69
CA GLY A 33 1.83 0.40 8.03
C GLY A 33 1.70 -0.55 6.85
N TRP A 34 1.66 -0.06 5.61
CA TRP A 34 1.80 -0.93 4.44
C TRP A 34 3.23 -1.47 4.32
N VAL A 35 3.34 -2.74 3.96
CA VAL A 35 4.60 -3.45 3.75
C VAL A 35 4.65 -3.90 2.30
N LYS A 36 5.75 -3.57 1.60
CA LYS A 36 6.01 -4.07 0.25
C LYS A 36 6.20 -5.59 0.29
N VAL A 37 5.38 -6.31 -0.47
CA VAL A 37 5.49 -7.78 -0.60
C VAL A 37 6.03 -8.22 -1.95
N HIS A 38 5.83 -7.38 -2.98
CA HIS A 38 6.30 -7.67 -4.32
C HIS A 38 6.60 -6.37 -5.06
N GLU A 39 7.55 -6.43 -5.98
CA GLU A 39 7.87 -5.33 -6.89
C GLU A 39 7.92 -5.90 -8.30
N LYS A 40 7.29 -5.20 -9.23
CA LYS A 40 7.26 -5.58 -10.63
C LYS A 40 7.69 -4.42 -11.50
N GLU A 41 8.73 -4.67 -12.29
CA GLU A 41 9.08 -3.80 -13.40
C GLU A 41 8.21 -4.17 -14.61
N PHE A 42 7.54 -3.18 -15.18
CA PHE A 42 6.76 -3.35 -16.39
C PHE A 42 7.62 -3.10 -17.62
N MET A 43 7.21 -3.71 -18.73
CA MET A 43 7.78 -3.45 -20.05
C MET A 43 7.80 -1.94 -20.30
N GLN A 44 8.97 -1.45 -20.70
CA GLN A 44 9.18 -0.05 -21.06
C GLN A 44 8.27 0.32 -22.26
N LEU A 45 7.43 1.33 -22.06
CA LEU A 45 6.56 1.90 -23.10
C LEU A 45 7.14 3.27 -23.52
N GLY A 46 7.91 3.28 -24.61
CA GLY A 46 8.66 4.47 -25.02
C GLY A 46 9.78 4.80 -24.03
N ASP A 47 9.81 6.03 -23.52
CA ASP A 47 10.80 6.45 -22.51
C ASP A 47 10.32 6.23 -21.07
N PHE A 48 9.11 5.70 -20.88
CA PHE A 48 8.55 5.46 -19.56
C PHE A 48 8.91 4.06 -19.06
N ARG A 49 9.76 4.01 -18.02
CA ARG A 49 9.90 2.84 -17.15
C ARG A 49 8.90 2.95 -16.01
N TYR A 50 8.10 1.90 -15.84
CA TYR A 50 7.09 1.83 -14.79
C TYR A 50 7.40 0.69 -13.84
N VAL A 51 7.50 1.01 -12.55
CA VAL A 51 7.70 0.05 -11.47
C VAL A 51 6.53 0.21 -10.51
N GLU A 52 5.89 -0.89 -10.16
CA GLU A 52 4.89 -0.91 -9.08
C GLU A 52 5.38 -1.79 -7.93
N SER A 53 5.21 -1.27 -6.72
CA SER A 53 5.35 -2.02 -5.48
C SER A 53 3.95 -2.41 -4.99
N TYR A 54 3.68 -3.71 -4.99
CA TYR A 54 2.50 -4.29 -4.36
C TYR A 54 2.72 -4.31 -2.85
N CYS A 55 1.85 -3.62 -2.13
CA CYS A 55 1.95 -3.47 -0.69
C CYS A 55 0.70 -3.99 0.01
N VAL A 56 0.91 -4.57 1.19
CA VAL A 56 -0.14 -5.18 2.01
C VAL A 56 -0.14 -4.51 3.39
N ARG A 57 -1.33 -4.27 3.95
CA ARG A 57 -1.49 -3.87 5.35
C ARG A 57 -2.59 -4.72 6.00
N LEU A 58 -2.22 -5.38 7.09
CA LEU A 58 -3.15 -6.08 7.98
C LEU A 58 -3.91 -5.08 8.87
N ALA A 59 -5.15 -5.40 9.22
CA ALA A 59 -5.90 -4.66 10.23
C ALA A 59 -5.13 -4.59 11.56
N GLU A 60 -5.07 -3.40 12.15
CA GLU A 60 -4.50 -3.20 13.49
C GLU A 60 -5.54 -3.59 14.55
N ARG A 61 -5.30 -4.69 15.27
CA ARG A 61 -6.10 -5.02 16.45
C ARG A 61 -5.93 -3.91 17.49
N LYS A 62 -7.03 -3.24 17.86
CA LYS A 62 -7.06 -2.43 19.09
C LYS A 62 -6.70 -3.34 20.26
N LYS A 63 -5.54 -3.09 20.87
CA LYS A 63 -5.20 -3.67 22.18
C LYS A 63 -6.15 -3.02 23.19
N ASN A 64 -7.20 -3.76 23.57
CA ASN A 64 -8.04 -3.45 24.71
C ASN A 64 -7.24 -3.52 26.01
#